data_AF-A0A2J4JFS4-F1
#
_entry.id   AF-A0A2J4JFS4-F1
#
_cell.length_a   1.000
_cell.length_b   1.000
_cell.length_c   1.000
_cell.angle_alpha   90.00
_cell.angle_beta   90.00
_cell.angle_gamma   90.00
#
_symmetry.space_group_name_H-M   'P 1'
#
loop_
_entity.id
_entity.type
_entity.pdbx_description
1 polymer ?
#
loop_
_entity_poly.entity_id
_entity_poly.type
_entity_poly.pdbx_seq_one_letter_code
_entity_poly.pdbx_strand_id
1 'polypeptide(L)'
;MLDLSRQRRSGTDVDPASLTDQQRTALVTAYERGYFREPRETSLEELAAELDISPSAVNGRLRRGLKVLIETALVVDSPAPTDSRLQKRNVANRLHR
;
A
#
# COMPACT_ATOMS: atom_id res chain seq x y z
N MET A 1 10.58 15.41 31.15
CA MET A 1 9.46 14.44 31.28
C MET A 1 8.80 14.35 29.91
N LEU A 2 9.11 13.32 29.13
CA LEU A 2 8.57 13.14 27.79
C LEU A 2 7.12 12.65 27.91
N ASP A 3 6.18 13.43 27.38
CA ASP A 3 4.79 13.04 27.25
C ASP A 3 4.69 11.98 26.14
N LEU A 4 4.60 10.71 26.55
CA LEU A 4 4.45 9.53 25.68
C LEU A 4 2.99 9.33 25.23
N SER A 5 2.10 10.30 25.45
CA SER A 5 0.66 10.17 25.18
C SER A 5 0.24 10.60 23.78
N ARG A 6 1.18 10.87 22.86
CA ARG A 6 0.83 11.05 21.44
C ARG A 6 0.70 9.69 20.77
N GLN A 7 -0.41 9.02 21.07
CA GLN A 7 -1.08 8.02 20.25
C GLN A 7 -0.10 7.15 19.44
N ARG A 8 0.23 5.96 19.97
CA ARG A 8 0.35 4.77 19.12
C ARG A 8 -0.97 4.61 18.37
N ARG A 9 -1.21 5.40 17.33
CA ARG A 9 -2.09 4.97 16.24
C ARG A 9 -1.37 3.78 15.67
N SER A 10 -1.91 2.58 15.88
CA SER A 10 -1.41 1.36 15.27
C SER A 10 -1.44 1.58 13.76
N GLY A 11 -0.30 1.94 13.19
CA GLY A 11 -0.12 2.08 11.76
C GLY A 11 -0.14 0.69 11.16
N THR A 12 -1.35 0.23 10.82
CA THR A 12 -1.72 -0.76 9.79
C THR A 12 -3.07 -1.36 10.18
N ASP A 13 -4.10 -0.55 10.37
CA ASP A 13 -5.46 -1.07 10.17
C ASP A 13 -5.68 -1.02 8.66
N VAL A 14 -5.08 -1.99 7.95
CA VAL A 14 -5.35 -2.17 6.54
C VAL A 14 -6.77 -2.64 6.49
N ASP A 15 -7.69 -1.72 6.21
CA ASP A 15 -9.11 -2.04 6.15
C ASP A 15 -9.29 -3.27 5.25
N PRO A 16 -9.70 -4.43 5.80
CA PRO A 16 -9.88 -5.62 5.00
C PRO A 16 -10.91 -5.42 3.88
N ALA A 17 -11.75 -4.39 3.93
CA ALA A 17 -12.63 -3.99 2.84
C ALA A 17 -11.91 -3.38 1.63
N SER A 18 -10.61 -3.07 1.70
CA SER A 18 -9.89 -2.44 0.58
C SER A 18 -9.65 -3.38 -0.59
N LEU A 19 -9.60 -4.70 -0.34
CA LEU A 19 -9.41 -5.73 -1.36
C LEU A 19 -10.75 -6.28 -1.85
N THR A 20 -10.85 -6.56 -3.15
CA THR A 20 -11.94 -7.42 -3.63
C THR A 20 -11.74 -8.85 -3.15
N ASP A 21 -12.81 -9.63 -3.02
CA ASP A 21 -12.73 -11.04 -2.60
C ASP A 21 -11.75 -11.83 -3.47
N GLN A 22 -11.78 -11.62 -4.79
CA GLN A 22 -10.86 -12.29 -5.71
C GLN A 22 -9.39 -11.90 -5.50
N GLN A 23 -9.10 -10.65 -5.14
CA GLN A 23 -7.74 -10.19 -4.84
C GLN A 23 -7.27 -10.79 -3.52
N ARG A 24 -8.13 -10.78 -2.49
CA ARG A 24 -7.88 -11.41 -1.19
C ARG A 24 -7.60 -12.89 -1.36
N THR A 25 -8.48 -13.64 -2.02
CA THR A 25 -8.30 -15.08 -2.27
C THR A 25 -6.98 -15.34 -2.97
N ALA A 26 -6.66 -14.63 -4.05
CA ALA A 26 -5.40 -14.84 -4.77
C ALA A 26 -4.16 -14.58 -3.89
N LEU A 27 -4.15 -13.51 -3.09
CA LEU A 27 -3.05 -13.17 -2.20
C LEU A 27 -2.87 -14.21 -1.08
N VAL A 28 -3.98 -14.63 -0.45
CA VAL A 28 -3.96 -15.64 0.62
C VAL A 28 -3.49 -16.97 0.09
N THR A 29 -4.05 -17.46 -1.03
CA THR A 29 -3.61 -18.72 -1.66
C THR A 29 -2.13 -18.66 -2.04
N ALA A 30 -1.66 -17.56 -2.65
CA ALA A 30 -0.25 -17.40 -2.97
C ALA A 30 0.66 -17.43 -1.73
N TYR A 31 0.25 -16.79 -0.64
CA TYR A 31 0.98 -16.84 0.64
C TYR A 31 1.03 -18.25 1.23
N GLU A 32 -0.12 -18.91 1.33
CA GLU A 32 -0.25 -20.25 1.92
C GLU A 32 0.52 -21.31 1.12
N ARG A 33 0.51 -21.20 -0.21
CA ARG A 33 1.26 -22.08 -1.12
C ARG A 33 2.74 -21.74 -1.25
N GLY A 34 3.23 -20.72 -0.54
CA GLY A 34 4.65 -20.39 -0.51
C GLY A 34 5.17 -19.71 -1.77
N TYR A 35 4.30 -19.02 -2.52
CA TYR A 35 4.69 -18.24 -3.72
C TYR A 35 5.66 -17.09 -3.38
N PHE A 36 5.55 -16.57 -2.15
CA PHE A 36 6.39 -15.48 -1.64
C PHE A 36 7.59 -15.97 -0.79
N ARG A 37 7.89 -17.28 -0.77
CA ARG A 37 9.05 -17.84 -0.06
C ARG A 37 10.31 -17.80 -0.93
N GLU A 38 11.46 -17.94 -0.28
CA GLU A 38 12.77 -18.06 -0.93
C GLU A 38 13.46 -19.36 -0.43
N PRO A 39 13.62 -20.38 -1.29
CA PRO A 39 13.11 -20.49 -2.66
C PRO A 39 11.58 -20.57 -2.71
N ARG A 40 10.99 -20.25 -3.86
CA ARG A 40 9.53 -20.38 -4.05
C ARG A 40 9.10 -21.84 -3.98
N GLU A 41 8.00 -22.09 -3.28
CA GLU A 41 7.41 -23.44 -3.16
C GLU A 41 6.28 -23.68 -4.17
N THR A 42 5.81 -22.64 -4.86
CA THR A 42 4.83 -22.75 -5.93
C THR A 42 5.09 -21.72 -7.05
N SER A 43 4.54 -21.99 -8.22
CA SER A 43 4.56 -21.18 -9.44
C SER A 43 3.25 -20.43 -9.67
N LEU A 44 3.23 -19.50 -10.63
CA LEU A 44 1.97 -18.84 -11.04
C LEU A 44 1.03 -19.81 -11.74
N GLU A 45 1.58 -20.79 -12.45
CA GLU A 45 0.87 -21.81 -13.20
C GLU A 45 0.12 -22.76 -12.27
N GLU A 46 0.74 -23.18 -11.17
CA GLU A 46 0.10 -24.01 -10.14
C GLU A 46 -1.01 -23.24 -9.41
N LEU A 47 -0.77 -21.97 -9.05
CA LEU A 47 -1.81 -21.11 -8.48
C LEU A 47 -2.98 -20.89 -9.44
N ALA A 48 -2.70 -20.79 -10.74
CA ALA A 48 -3.72 -20.63 -11.78
C ALA A 48 -4.60 -21.88 -11.90
N ALA A 49 -3.99 -23.07 -11.85
CA ALA A 49 -4.71 -24.33 -11.82
C ALA A 49 -5.58 -24.46 -10.56
N GLU A 50 -5.08 -24.07 -9.39
CA GLU A 50 -5.84 -24.11 -8.14
C GLU A 50 -7.03 -23.13 -8.12
N LEU A 51 -6.85 -21.93 -8.68
CA LEU A 51 -7.86 -20.88 -8.71
C LEU A 51 -8.80 -20.95 -9.91
N ASP A 52 -8.64 -21.96 -10.78
CA ASP A 52 -9.37 -22.17 -12.04
C ASP A 52 -9.47 -20.89 -12.91
N ILE A 53 -8.32 -20.23 -13.10
CA ILE A 53 -8.18 -19.03 -13.94
C ILE A 53 -6.85 -19.04 -14.67
N SER A 54 -6.65 -18.13 -15.63
CA SER A 54 -5.37 -18.04 -16.33
C SER A 54 -4.22 -17.55 -15.40
N PRO A 55 -2.96 -17.94 -15.66
CA PRO A 55 -1.79 -17.37 -14.96
C PRO A 55 -1.71 -15.84 -15.05
N SER A 56 -2.13 -15.26 -16.18
CA SER A 56 -2.22 -13.81 -16.35
C SER A 56 -3.28 -13.17 -15.44
N ALA A 57 -4.41 -13.85 -15.21
CA ALA A 57 -5.42 -13.40 -14.27
C ALA A 57 -4.93 -13.48 -12.82
N VAL A 58 -4.18 -14.53 -12.45
CA VAL A 58 -3.56 -14.65 -11.12
C VAL A 58 -2.59 -13.50 -10.90
N ASN A 59 -1.62 -13.32 -11.81
CA ASN A 59 -0.66 -12.23 -11.74
C ASN A 59 -1.35 -10.85 -11.65
N GLY A 60 -2.40 -10.64 -12.45
CA GLY A 60 -3.21 -9.43 -12.38
C GLY A 60 -3.87 -9.20 -11.02
N ARG A 61 -4.45 -10.25 -10.42
CA ARG A 61 -5.07 -10.18 -9.08
C ARG A 61 -4.03 -9.91 -8.00
N LEU A 62 -2.88 -10.60 -8.04
CA LEU A 62 -1.77 -10.38 -7.12
C LEU A 62 -1.26 -8.94 -7.19
N ARG A 63 -0.95 -8.44 -8.40
CA ARG A 63 -0.45 -7.07 -8.58
C ARG A 63 -1.43 -6.01 -8.08
N ARG A 64 -2.72 -6.14 -8.41
CA ARG A 64 -3.74 -5.19 -7.96
C ARG A 64 -3.94 -5.25 -6.44
N GLY A 65 -3.98 -6.45 -5.87
CA GLY A 65 -4.11 -6.62 -4.43
C GLY A 65 -2.91 -6.07 -3.67
N LEU A 66 -1.68 -6.38 -4.10
CA LEU A 66 -0.45 -5.81 -3.53
C LEU A 66 -0.42 -4.29 -3.65
N LYS A 67 -0.82 -3.72 -4.79
CA LYS A 67 -0.92 -2.26 -4.95
C LYS A 67 -1.83 -1.65 -3.88
N VAL A 68 -3.04 -2.20 -3.71
CA VAL A 68 -3.99 -1.74 -2.69
C VAL A 68 -3.35 -1.83 -1.30
N LEU A 69 -2.75 -2.98 -0.94
CA LEU A 69 -2.11 -3.16 0.36
C LEU A 69 -0.96 -2.18 0.60
N ILE A 70 -0.15 -1.89 -0.42
CA ILE A 70 0.92 -0.90 -0.32
C ILE A 70 0.33 0.49 -0.12
N GLU A 71 -0.68 0.86 -0.92
CA GLU A 71 -1.33 2.17 -0.82
C GLU A 71 -1.96 2.39 0.56
N THR A 72 -2.67 1.39 1.09
CA THR A 72 -3.37 1.51 2.37
C THR A 72 -2.46 1.37 3.58
N ALA A 73 -1.44 0.50 3.52
CA ALA A 73 -0.57 0.22 4.66
C ALA A 73 0.64 1.16 4.75
N LEU A 74 1.22 1.54 3.60
CA LEU A 74 2.53 2.19 3.52
C LEU A 74 2.46 3.60 2.92
N VAL A 75 1.49 3.88 2.04
CA VAL A 75 1.29 5.21 1.44
C VAL A 75 0.21 5.97 2.23
N VAL A 76 0.42 6.12 3.53
CA VAL A 76 -0.36 7.07 4.33
C VAL A 76 0.25 8.46 4.08
N ASP A 77 -0.54 9.36 3.47
CA ASP A 77 -0.20 10.74 3.10
C ASP A 77 1.14 11.25 3.67
N SER A 78 2.16 11.34 2.82
CA SER A 78 3.09 12.45 2.99
C SER A 78 2.23 13.70 2.90
N PRO A 79 2.10 14.54 3.96
CA PRO A 79 1.42 15.81 3.80
C PRO A 79 2.08 16.49 2.61
N ALA A 80 1.28 16.79 1.59
CA ALA A 80 1.74 17.42 0.35
C ALA A 80 2.80 18.46 0.68
N PRO A 81 3.93 18.53 -0.06
CA PRO A 81 4.99 19.48 0.26
C PRO A 81 4.33 20.84 0.35
N THR A 82 4.23 21.36 1.58
CA THR A 82 3.66 22.66 1.87
C THR A 82 4.38 23.61 0.94
N ASP A 83 3.62 24.22 0.03
CA ASP A 83 4.15 25.01 -1.06
C ASP A 83 5.02 26.14 -0.49
N SER A 84 6.32 25.86 -0.36
CA SER A 84 7.32 26.77 0.21
C SER A 84 7.65 27.90 -0.78
N ARG A 85 6.93 27.99 -1.90
CA ARG A 85 6.96 29.13 -2.82
C ARG A 85 6.13 30.32 -2.35
N LEU A 86 5.41 30.22 -1.21
CA LEU A 86 4.68 31.37 -0.62
C LEU A 86 5.32 31.97 0.64
N GLN A 87 6.47 31.49 1.13
CA GLN A 87 7.15 32.10 2.30
C GLN A 87 8.13 33.25 1.95
N LYS A 88 8.37 33.55 0.66
CA LYS A 88 9.31 34.63 0.25
C LYS A 88 8.68 35.85 -0.44
N ARG A 89 7.34 35.99 -0.46
CA ARG A 89 6.68 37.14 -1.12
C ARG A 89 5.97 38.15 -0.20
N ASN A 90 6.01 37.98 1.12
CA ASN A 90 5.40 38.93 2.08
C ASN A 90 6.39 39.70 2.97
N VAL A 91 7.63 39.90 2.52
CA VAL A 91 8.57 40.86 3.16
C VAL A 91 8.96 42.01 2.22
N ALA A 92 8.75 41.88 0.90
CA ALA A 92 9.16 42.90 -0.07
C ALA A 92 8.14 44.03 -0.29
N ASN A 93 6.93 43.99 0.30
CA ASN A 93 5.90 45.02 0.06
C ASN A 93 5.68 45.97 1.25
N ARG A 94 6.70 46.22 2.07
CA ARG A 94 6.64 47.17 3.21
C ARG A 94 7.58 48.39 3.08
N LEU A 95 8.36 48.51 2.02
CA LEU A 95 9.20 49.69 1.82
C LEU A 95 8.95 50.18 0.41
N HIS A 96 8.08 51.19 0.29
CA HIS A 96 8.09 52.31 -0.66
C HIS A 96 6.82 53.15 -0.39
N ARG A 97 6.76 53.73 0.81
CA ARG A 97 6.15 55.04 1.02
C ARG A 97 7.28 56.03 1.22
#